data_AF-A0A955DI04-F1
#
_entry.id   AF-A0A955DI04-F1
#
_cell.length_a   1.000
_cell.length_b   1.000
_cell.length_c   1.000
_cell.angle_alpha   90.00
_cell.angle_beta   90.00
_cell.angle_gamma   90.00
#
_symmetry.space_group_name_H-M   'P 1'
#
loop_
_entity.id
_entity.type
_entity.pdbx_description
1 polymer ?
#
loop_
_entity_poly.entity_id
_entity_poly.type
_entity_poly.pdbx_seq_one_letter_code
_entity_poly.pdbx_strand_id
1 'polypeptide(L)'
;MMHAISIAIAATALAGPLDPPAGSITPTPGPEPRIAINAVNTPGDNDATPSQFKITQPGSYYLEANITVNGAKNGIEIAALHGVTIDLNGFVLSGGINGPISGIIVTGGGGKTGIVVKNGTVRNWRDTGIDLSALGVASGMISGVHVADCDGDGINTPSAERAMIIKDCTAYRNDGTGIVVTKAHITDCTASGNGVDGIAIGDASTIIGCTASDNTGAQISGTNYNLVLNNNCHGNGFANSATGIYMHGTRNRIEGNQCSSTDRGIRVDGADNVIIRNTCTDHTAAWQIAANNVIGPIVNRITAAHTPINGNGNANSTMSTTDPYANFTY
;
A
#
# COMPACT_ATOMS: atom_id res chain seq x y z
N MET A 1 19.79 -87.97 12.87
CA MET A 1 19.97 -86.57 12.41
C MET A 1 19.19 -85.67 13.33
N MET A 2 19.84 -84.61 13.82
CA MET A 2 19.44 -83.78 14.96
C MET A 2 18.14 -83.00 14.70
N HIS A 3 17.23 -83.01 15.68
CA HIS A 3 16.14 -82.05 15.76
C HIS A 3 16.66 -80.80 16.50
N ALA A 4 16.75 -79.68 15.79
CA ALA A 4 17.17 -78.40 16.36
C ALA A 4 16.02 -77.80 17.19
N ILE A 5 16.28 -77.58 18.49
CA ILE A 5 15.39 -76.82 19.38
C ILE A 5 15.75 -75.35 19.21
N SER A 6 14.82 -74.56 18.67
CA SER A 6 14.95 -73.11 18.54
C SER A 6 14.61 -72.45 19.87
N ILE A 7 15.60 -71.83 20.53
CA ILE A 7 15.39 -71.01 21.73
C ILE A 7 15.03 -69.59 21.29
N ALA A 8 13.80 -69.16 21.57
CA ALA A 8 13.39 -67.77 21.42
C ALA A 8 13.81 -66.98 22.67
N ILE A 9 14.76 -66.06 22.52
CA ILE A 9 15.14 -65.11 23.58
C ILE A 9 14.18 -63.94 23.49
N ALA A 10 13.22 -63.85 24.40
CA ALA A 10 12.41 -62.65 24.61
C ALA A 10 13.26 -61.64 25.39
N ALA A 11 13.89 -60.69 24.70
CA ALA A 11 14.52 -59.54 25.35
C ALA A 11 13.45 -58.49 25.66
N THR A 12 13.24 -58.18 26.94
CA THR A 12 12.42 -57.05 27.36
C THR A 12 13.12 -55.75 26.94
N ALA A 13 12.51 -54.96 26.06
CA ALA A 13 12.98 -53.62 25.78
C ALA A 13 12.80 -52.76 27.05
N LEU A 14 13.91 -52.38 27.68
CA LEU A 14 13.88 -51.45 28.81
C LEU A 14 13.67 -50.05 28.25
N ALA A 15 12.49 -49.47 28.45
CA ALA A 15 12.25 -48.08 28.10
C ALA A 15 13.19 -47.19 28.93
N GLY A 16 13.75 -46.16 28.29
CA GLY A 16 14.54 -45.15 29.00
C GLY A 16 13.70 -44.45 30.09
N PRO A 17 14.35 -43.77 31.05
CA PRO A 17 13.66 -43.02 32.09
C PRO A 17 12.59 -42.10 31.47
N LEU A 18 11.37 -42.12 32.01
CA LEU A 18 10.32 -41.17 31.62
C LEU A 18 10.58 -39.77 32.19
N ASP A 19 11.60 -39.63 33.02
CA ASP A 19 12.00 -38.36 33.59
C ASP A 19 12.93 -37.63 32.59
N PRO A 20 12.47 -36.52 31.97
CA PRO A 20 13.34 -35.69 31.18
C PRO A 20 14.50 -35.18 32.05
N PRO A 21 15.70 -34.96 31.48
CA PRO A 21 16.84 -34.43 32.23
C PRO A 21 16.46 -33.17 33.01
N ALA A 22 16.80 -33.14 34.29
CA ALA A 22 16.61 -31.95 35.12
C ALA A 22 17.52 -30.82 34.61
N GLY A 23 16.97 -29.98 33.74
CA GLY A 23 17.58 -28.73 33.29
C GLY A 23 16.63 -27.57 33.56
N SER A 24 17.17 -26.39 33.84
CA SER A 24 16.42 -25.15 33.86
C SER A 24 15.65 -25.02 32.54
N ILE A 25 14.32 -25.07 32.59
CA ILE A 25 13.48 -24.55 31.52
C ILE A 25 13.60 -23.02 31.54
N THR A 26 14.68 -22.50 30.96
CA THR A 26 14.74 -21.06 30.70
C THR A 26 13.63 -20.76 29.70
N PRO A 27 12.67 -19.87 30.00
CA PRO A 27 11.67 -19.49 29.03
C PRO A 27 12.38 -19.09 27.73
N THR A 28 11.90 -19.62 26.59
CA THR A 28 12.25 -19.04 25.30
C THR A 28 11.99 -17.53 25.42
N PRO A 29 12.89 -16.64 24.95
CA PRO A 29 12.59 -15.21 24.94
C PRO A 29 11.18 -15.04 24.38
N GLY A 30 10.30 -14.44 25.18
CA GLY A 30 8.93 -14.16 24.74
C GLY A 30 8.95 -13.30 23.48
N PRO A 31 7.79 -13.04 22.85
CA PRO A 31 7.73 -12.06 21.77
C PRO A 31 8.47 -10.79 22.19
N GLU A 32 9.18 -10.14 21.24
CA GLU A 32 9.91 -8.88 21.49
C GLU A 32 9.12 -7.97 22.44
N PRO A 33 9.74 -7.34 23.45
CA PRO A 33 9.01 -6.48 24.37
C PRO A 33 8.21 -5.42 23.61
N ARG A 34 6.88 -5.48 23.70
CA ARG A 34 5.96 -4.51 23.12
C ARG A 34 5.36 -3.64 24.22
N ILE A 35 5.27 -2.34 23.95
CA ILE A 35 4.79 -1.32 24.87
C ILE A 35 3.35 -0.97 24.48
N ALA A 36 2.40 -1.15 25.40
CA ALA A 36 1.01 -0.78 25.12
C ALA A 36 0.88 0.74 24.98
N ILE A 37 0.15 1.20 23.96
CA ILE A 37 -0.18 2.61 23.76
C ILE A 37 -1.37 2.95 24.65
N ASN A 38 -1.10 3.63 25.76
CA ASN A 38 -2.10 4.06 26.74
C ASN A 38 -1.57 5.25 27.55
N ALA A 39 -2.40 5.78 28.45
CA ALA A 39 -2.07 6.97 29.23
C ALA A 39 -0.88 6.79 30.20
N VAL A 40 -0.51 5.55 30.53
CA VAL A 40 0.61 5.25 31.43
C VAL A 40 1.93 5.21 30.67
N ASN A 41 1.97 4.50 29.55
CA ASN A 41 3.22 4.23 28.83
C ASN A 41 3.57 5.28 27.77
N THR A 42 2.54 5.91 27.18
CA THR A 42 2.68 6.89 26.09
C THR A 42 1.77 8.09 26.36
N PRO A 43 1.91 8.78 27.50
CA PRO A 43 1.05 9.92 27.82
C PRO A 43 1.09 10.94 26.68
N GLY A 44 -0.09 11.48 26.33
CA GLY A 44 -0.20 12.58 25.37
C GLY A 44 0.41 13.87 25.90
N ASP A 45 0.32 14.92 25.10
CA ASP A 45 0.83 16.25 25.44
C ASP A 45 -0.26 17.33 25.29
N ASN A 46 0.15 18.56 25.58
CA ASN A 46 -0.65 19.77 25.42
C ASN A 46 0.19 20.86 24.72
N ASP A 47 0.99 20.47 23.73
CA ASP A 47 1.72 21.46 22.91
C ASP A 47 0.78 22.17 21.92
N ALA A 48 1.33 22.95 20.99
CA ALA A 48 0.51 23.73 20.05
C ALA A 48 -0.36 22.86 19.12
N THR A 49 0.03 21.59 18.91
CA THR A 49 -0.66 20.61 18.07
C THR A 49 -0.85 19.31 18.87
N PRO A 50 -1.69 19.33 19.92
CA PRO A 50 -1.64 18.35 20.98
C PRO A 50 -1.96 16.94 20.50
N SER A 51 -1.36 15.92 21.12
CA SER A 51 -1.60 14.51 20.81
C SER A 51 -2.28 13.76 21.97
N GLN A 52 -3.07 12.74 21.66
CA GLN A 52 -3.66 11.85 22.68
C GLN A 52 -2.59 10.91 23.28
N PHE A 53 -1.64 10.47 22.46
CA PHE A 53 -0.49 9.66 22.89
C PHE A 53 0.78 10.13 22.17
N LYS A 54 1.88 10.30 22.93
CA LYS A 54 3.18 10.69 22.39
C LYS A 54 4.23 9.60 22.64
N ILE A 55 4.89 9.16 21.57
CA ILE A 55 5.99 8.18 21.60
C ILE A 55 7.31 8.95 21.50
N THR A 56 8.09 8.96 22.59
CA THR A 56 9.36 9.72 22.67
C THR A 56 10.61 8.84 22.66
N GLN A 57 10.45 7.52 22.76
CA GLN A 57 11.55 6.55 22.74
C GLN A 57 11.37 5.53 21.61
N PRO A 58 12.46 5.05 20.99
CA PRO A 58 12.43 3.90 20.09
C PRO A 58 11.77 2.68 20.77
N GLY A 59 11.12 1.83 19.99
CA GLY A 59 10.48 0.63 20.51
C GLY A 59 9.35 0.10 19.64
N SER A 60 8.82 -1.04 20.05
CA SER A 60 7.64 -1.66 19.44
C SER A 60 6.42 -1.37 20.32
N TYR A 61 5.39 -0.76 19.75
CA TYR A 61 4.20 -0.26 20.43
C TYR A 61 2.94 -0.91 19.84
N TYR A 62 1.88 -1.03 20.65
CA TYR A 62 0.64 -1.65 20.19
C TYR A 62 -0.63 -1.14 20.85
N LEU A 63 -1.75 -1.26 20.12
CA LEU A 63 -3.09 -1.03 20.64
C LEU A 63 -3.61 -2.25 21.40
N GLU A 64 -4.25 -2.00 22.54
CA GLU A 64 -4.92 -3.02 23.36
C GLU A 64 -6.44 -3.08 23.11
N ALA A 65 -7.00 -2.04 22.51
CA ALA A 65 -8.41 -1.91 22.18
C ALA A 65 -8.62 -0.84 21.10
N ASN A 66 -9.86 -0.71 20.61
CA ASN A 66 -10.27 0.43 19.80
C ASN A 66 -10.14 1.73 20.60
N ILE A 67 -9.66 2.78 19.95
CA ILE A 67 -9.47 4.12 20.51
C ILE A 67 -10.32 5.12 19.73
N THR A 68 -11.07 5.94 20.46
CA THR A 68 -11.69 7.16 19.93
C THR A 68 -11.08 8.36 20.61
N VAL A 69 -10.36 9.16 19.83
CA VAL A 69 -9.81 10.44 20.25
C VAL A 69 -10.91 11.48 20.19
N ASN A 70 -10.93 12.38 21.17
CA ASN A 70 -11.92 13.45 21.23
C ASN A 70 -11.22 14.81 21.37
N GLY A 71 -11.78 15.83 20.72
CA GLY A 71 -11.26 17.19 20.73
C GLY A 71 -10.12 17.42 19.72
N ALA A 72 -9.61 18.66 19.73
CA ALA A 72 -8.57 19.27 18.88
C ALA A 72 -7.19 18.58 18.91
N LYS A 73 -7.10 17.26 18.75
CA LYS A 73 -5.87 16.48 18.97
C LYS A 73 -5.49 15.55 17.83
N ASN A 74 -4.18 15.32 17.67
CA ASN A 74 -3.66 14.18 16.92
C ASN A 74 -3.85 12.87 17.70
N GLY A 75 -3.93 11.74 17.00
CA GLY A 75 -4.10 10.44 17.64
C GLY A 75 -2.83 9.95 18.32
N ILE A 76 -1.86 9.54 17.53
CA ILE A 76 -0.54 9.10 18.01
C ILE A 76 0.53 9.97 17.37
N GLU A 77 1.35 10.60 18.19
CA GLU A 77 2.50 11.38 17.75
C GLU A 77 3.80 10.60 17.99
N ILE A 78 4.62 10.49 16.94
CA ILE A 78 5.95 9.88 16.99
C ILE A 78 6.99 10.98 17.05
N ALA A 79 7.47 11.27 18.25
CA ALA A 79 8.53 12.25 18.52
C ALA A 79 9.93 11.60 18.62
N ALA A 80 10.01 10.28 18.85
CA ALA A 80 11.27 9.54 18.87
C ALA A 80 12.08 9.75 17.57
N LEU A 81 13.42 9.68 17.66
CA LEU A 81 14.28 9.90 16.49
C LEU A 81 14.25 8.72 15.51
N HIS A 82 14.25 7.46 15.96
CA HIS A 82 14.31 6.29 15.07
C HIS A 82 13.59 5.09 15.68
N GLY A 83 13.34 4.06 14.87
CA GLY A 83 13.05 2.70 15.34
C GLY A 83 11.75 2.58 16.12
N VAL A 84 10.66 3.16 15.61
CA VAL A 84 9.33 3.05 16.20
C VAL A 84 8.48 2.14 15.33
N THR A 85 7.95 1.07 15.90
CA THR A 85 6.87 0.29 15.31
C THR A 85 5.58 0.56 16.06
N ILE A 86 4.54 1.00 15.37
CA ILE A 86 3.16 1.01 15.85
C ILE A 86 2.46 -0.14 15.15
N ASP A 87 1.94 -1.07 15.94
CA ASP A 87 1.06 -2.12 15.45
C ASP A 87 -0.32 -1.90 16.06
N LEU A 88 -1.27 -1.50 15.21
CA LEU A 88 -2.65 -1.24 15.59
C LEU A 88 -3.37 -2.53 16.02
N ASN A 89 -2.74 -3.70 15.85
CA ASN A 89 -3.16 -4.99 16.39
C ASN A 89 -4.60 -5.39 16.01
N GLY A 90 -5.03 -5.02 14.81
CA GLY A 90 -6.38 -5.23 14.29
C GLY A 90 -7.43 -4.25 14.83
N PHE A 91 -7.05 -3.31 15.71
CA PHE A 91 -7.94 -2.33 16.30
C PHE A 91 -8.06 -1.05 15.45
N VAL A 92 -9.06 -0.25 15.82
CA VAL A 92 -9.40 1.02 15.21
C VAL A 92 -8.84 2.17 16.04
N LEU A 93 -8.11 3.08 15.40
CA LEU A 93 -7.78 4.41 15.88
C LEU A 93 -8.68 5.43 15.16
N SER A 94 -9.61 6.04 15.88
CA SER A 94 -10.62 6.94 15.31
C SER A 94 -10.58 8.35 15.89
N GLY A 95 -10.77 9.37 15.06
CA GLY A 95 -10.64 10.76 15.48
C GLY A 95 -11.88 11.39 16.13
N GLY A 96 -13.06 10.76 16.06
CA GLY A 96 -14.29 11.34 16.60
C GLY A 96 -14.81 12.57 15.82
N ILE A 97 -15.97 13.11 16.21
CA ILE A 97 -16.71 14.07 15.37
C ILE A 97 -16.35 15.55 15.57
N ASN A 98 -15.66 15.92 16.66
CA ASN A 98 -15.46 17.32 17.10
C ASN A 98 -13.98 17.76 17.15
N GLY A 99 -13.20 17.41 16.11
CA GLY A 99 -11.92 18.08 15.85
C GLY A 99 -10.63 17.28 16.08
N PRO A 100 -10.50 16.00 15.79
CA PRO A 100 -9.15 15.45 15.64
C PRO A 100 -8.42 16.11 14.46
N ILE A 101 -7.11 16.31 14.49
CA ILE A 101 -6.35 16.79 13.32
C ILE A 101 -5.97 15.57 12.47
N SER A 102 -4.84 14.93 12.78
CA SER A 102 -4.35 13.75 12.05
C SER A 102 -4.25 12.51 12.94
N GLY A 103 -4.39 11.33 12.34
CA GLY A 103 -4.46 10.07 13.09
C GLY A 103 -3.13 9.65 13.68
N ILE A 104 -2.14 9.40 12.83
CA ILE A 104 -0.78 9.08 13.25
C ILE A 104 0.15 10.07 12.60
N ILE A 105 0.95 10.77 13.39
CA ILE A 105 1.87 11.79 12.89
C ILE A 105 3.30 11.53 13.35
N VAL A 106 4.25 12.13 12.62
CA VAL A 106 5.64 12.24 13.04
C VAL A 106 5.99 13.69 13.32
N THR A 107 6.74 13.94 14.40
CA THR A 107 7.19 15.29 14.78
C THR A 107 8.67 15.31 15.15
N GLY A 108 9.25 16.51 15.08
CA GLY A 108 10.68 16.71 15.25
C GLY A 108 11.47 16.29 14.00
N GLY A 109 12.41 17.14 13.56
CA GLY A 109 13.21 16.84 12.37
C GLY A 109 14.28 15.77 12.59
N GLY A 110 15.18 15.62 11.60
CA GLY A 110 16.43 14.88 11.78
C GLY A 110 16.58 13.56 11.02
N GLY A 111 15.79 13.29 9.98
CA GLY A 111 15.98 12.10 9.14
C GLY A 111 15.73 10.78 9.89
N LYS A 112 14.61 10.71 10.61
CA LYS A 112 14.10 9.54 11.31
C LYS A 112 14.04 8.31 10.41
N THR A 113 14.39 7.15 10.94
CA THR A 113 14.45 5.89 10.17
C THR A 113 13.74 4.77 10.92
N GLY A 114 13.25 3.78 10.20
CA GLY A 114 12.61 2.61 10.79
C GLY A 114 11.28 2.95 11.48
N ILE A 115 10.50 3.87 10.88
CA ILE A 115 9.14 4.15 11.33
C ILE A 115 8.18 3.16 10.66
N VAL A 116 7.50 2.34 11.45
CA VAL A 116 6.60 1.30 10.97
C VAL A 116 5.20 1.52 11.54
N VAL A 117 4.18 1.49 10.69
CA VAL A 117 2.77 1.48 11.11
C VAL A 117 2.08 0.28 10.46
N LYS A 118 1.46 -0.60 11.25
CA LYS A 118 0.87 -1.83 10.71
C LYS A 118 -0.43 -2.30 11.36
N ASN A 119 -1.15 -3.15 10.63
CA ASN A 119 -2.23 -4.04 11.09
C ASN A 119 -3.39 -3.33 11.83
N GLY A 120 -4.31 -2.67 11.11
CA GLY A 120 -5.53 -2.15 11.75
C GLY A 120 -6.23 -1.08 10.94
N THR A 121 -6.96 -0.21 11.62
CA THR A 121 -7.75 0.84 10.96
C THR A 121 -7.47 2.21 11.55
N VAL A 122 -7.31 3.22 10.70
CA VAL A 122 -7.21 4.63 11.06
C VAL A 122 -8.34 5.37 10.34
N ARG A 123 -9.31 5.96 11.05
CA ARG A 123 -10.47 6.57 10.37
C ARG A 123 -11.10 7.77 11.06
N ASN A 124 -11.90 8.54 10.32
CA ASN A 124 -12.65 9.69 10.84
C ASN A 124 -11.75 10.81 11.39
N TRP A 125 -10.75 11.23 10.62
CA TRP A 125 -9.81 12.31 10.97
C TRP A 125 -10.13 13.59 10.17
N ARG A 126 -9.92 14.79 10.74
CA ARG A 126 -10.26 16.07 10.05
C ARG A 126 -9.14 16.63 9.19
N ASP A 127 -8.04 15.89 9.14
CA ASP A 127 -6.93 16.11 8.24
C ASP A 127 -6.50 14.73 7.75
N THR A 128 -5.22 14.38 7.87
CA THR A 128 -4.65 13.18 7.27
C THR A 128 -4.75 11.99 8.20
N GLY A 129 -5.11 10.82 7.67
CA GLY A 129 -5.19 9.60 8.47
C GLY A 129 -3.83 9.18 9.04
N ILE A 130 -2.85 8.93 8.18
CA ILE A 130 -1.45 8.67 8.55
C ILE A 130 -0.57 9.69 7.85
N ASP A 131 -0.01 10.61 8.61
CA ASP A 131 0.86 11.68 8.12
C ASP A 131 2.31 11.48 8.60
N LEU A 132 3.11 10.88 7.73
CA LEU A 132 4.56 10.79 7.91
C LEU A 132 5.30 11.87 7.09
N SER A 133 4.58 12.87 6.56
CA SER A 133 5.12 13.85 5.61
C SER A 133 6.05 14.90 6.23
N ALA A 134 6.07 14.99 7.56
CA ALA A 134 6.97 15.87 8.31
C ALA A 134 8.43 15.67 7.87
N LEU A 135 9.15 16.79 7.68
CA LEU A 135 10.53 16.81 7.20
C LEU A 135 11.42 15.92 8.07
N GLY A 136 11.77 14.77 7.52
CA GLY A 136 12.72 13.85 8.11
C GLY A 136 12.15 12.52 8.56
N VAL A 137 11.22 11.87 7.85
CA VAL A 137 11.23 10.39 7.83
C VAL A 137 11.99 9.94 6.59
N ALA A 138 13.15 9.33 6.83
CA ALA A 138 14.05 8.82 5.82
C ALA A 138 13.64 7.44 5.31
N SER A 139 13.16 6.56 6.19
CA SER A 139 12.75 5.20 5.83
C SER A 139 11.70 4.65 6.79
N GLY A 140 10.87 3.75 6.27
CA GLY A 140 9.75 3.21 7.03
C GLY A 140 8.86 2.28 6.23
N MET A 141 7.86 1.72 6.90
CA MET A 141 6.87 0.85 6.29
C MET A 141 5.47 1.14 6.82
N ILE A 142 4.51 1.23 5.92
CA ILE A 142 3.08 1.22 6.28
C ILE A 142 2.48 -0.04 5.66
N SER A 143 1.90 -0.93 6.48
CA SER A 143 1.39 -2.20 5.97
C SER A 143 0.17 -2.79 6.66
N GLY A 144 -0.74 -3.37 5.86
CA GLY A 144 -1.94 -4.01 6.41
C GLY A 144 -2.85 -3.03 7.16
N VAL A 145 -2.88 -1.76 6.75
CA VAL A 145 -3.74 -0.73 7.36
C VAL A 145 -4.86 -0.31 6.44
N HIS A 146 -6.04 -0.11 7.01
CA HIS A 146 -7.19 0.52 6.36
C HIS A 146 -7.31 1.96 6.85
N VAL A 147 -7.13 2.93 5.96
CA VAL A 147 -7.28 4.35 6.26
C VAL A 147 -8.50 4.90 5.55
N ALA A 148 -9.46 5.43 6.30
CA ALA A 148 -10.75 5.78 5.72
C ALA A 148 -11.45 7.00 6.34
N ASP A 149 -12.32 7.62 5.55
CA ASP A 149 -13.21 8.70 5.99
C ASP A 149 -12.43 9.85 6.67
N CYS A 150 -11.29 10.24 6.08
CA CYS A 150 -10.50 11.39 6.52
C CYS A 150 -10.80 12.61 5.63
N ASP A 151 -10.90 13.80 6.23
CA ASP A 151 -11.17 15.05 5.49
C ASP A 151 -9.94 15.52 4.67
N GLY A 152 -8.75 14.95 4.94
CA GLY A 152 -7.51 15.15 4.18
C GLY A 152 -7.08 13.90 3.39
N ASP A 153 -5.77 13.71 3.24
CA ASP A 153 -5.22 12.51 2.60
C ASP A 153 -5.41 11.26 3.48
N GLY A 154 -5.47 10.08 2.86
CA GLY A 154 -5.45 8.84 3.62
C GLY A 154 -4.07 8.59 4.23
N ILE A 155 -3.11 8.27 3.36
CA ILE A 155 -1.72 8.03 3.74
C ILE A 155 -0.84 9.07 3.04
N ASN A 156 -0.12 9.88 3.81
CA ASN A 156 0.85 10.84 3.29
C ASN A 156 2.24 10.53 3.86
N THR A 157 3.22 10.37 2.97
CA THR A 157 4.63 10.10 3.33
C THR A 157 5.55 11.19 2.77
N PRO A 158 6.76 11.37 3.33
CA PRO A 158 7.54 12.57 3.05
C PRO A 158 8.03 12.65 1.62
N SER A 159 8.12 13.89 1.14
CA SER A 159 8.43 14.24 -0.24
C SER A 159 9.91 14.11 -0.64
N ALA A 160 10.82 13.79 0.29
CA ALA A 160 12.26 13.96 0.06
C ALA A 160 13.12 12.69 0.13
N GLU A 161 12.75 11.65 0.88
CA GLU A 161 13.71 10.63 1.33
C GLU A 161 13.36 9.19 0.89
N ARG A 162 14.32 8.26 1.06
CA ARG A 162 14.42 7.01 0.29
C ARG A 162 14.06 5.78 1.12
N ALA A 163 13.19 4.93 0.54
CA ALA A 163 12.80 3.59 1.03
C ALA A 163 11.60 3.56 1.98
N MET A 164 10.56 4.35 1.68
CA MET A 164 9.23 4.04 2.18
C MET A 164 8.65 2.83 1.43
N ILE A 165 8.10 1.88 2.18
CA ILE A 165 7.36 0.73 1.64
C ILE A 165 5.91 0.84 2.09
N ILE A 166 4.98 0.85 1.14
CA ILE A 166 3.55 0.86 1.41
C ILE A 166 2.99 -0.43 0.81
N LYS A 167 2.46 -1.32 1.64
CA LYS A 167 2.04 -2.65 1.18
C LYS A 167 0.77 -3.15 1.85
N ASP A 168 -0.12 -3.80 1.10
CA ASP A 168 -1.35 -4.37 1.63
C ASP A 168 -2.23 -3.32 2.34
N CYS A 169 -2.19 -2.06 1.87
CA CYS A 169 -2.93 -0.95 2.48
C CYS A 169 -4.20 -0.63 1.69
N THR A 170 -5.21 -0.12 2.38
CA THR A 170 -6.42 0.43 1.75
C THR A 170 -6.59 1.89 2.15
N ALA A 171 -6.73 2.79 1.19
CA ALA A 171 -7.14 4.18 1.39
C ALA A 171 -8.53 4.39 0.78
N TYR A 172 -9.53 4.63 1.61
CA TYR A 172 -10.94 4.58 1.21
C TYR A 172 -11.73 5.81 1.62
N ARG A 173 -12.42 6.46 0.68
CA ARG A 173 -13.30 7.61 0.96
C ARG A 173 -12.63 8.71 1.79
N ASN A 174 -11.40 9.08 1.42
CA ASN A 174 -10.77 10.27 1.97
C ASN A 174 -11.08 11.45 1.04
N ASP A 175 -11.36 12.63 1.59
CA ASP A 175 -11.68 13.81 0.78
C ASP A 175 -10.46 14.32 0.00
N GLY A 176 -9.24 14.00 0.46
CA GLY A 176 -7.99 14.23 -0.25
C GLY A 176 -7.59 13.10 -1.22
N THR A 177 -6.27 12.92 -1.38
CA THR A 177 -5.69 11.79 -2.13
C THR A 177 -5.66 10.55 -1.25
N GLY A 178 -5.90 9.38 -1.84
CA GLY A 178 -5.85 8.13 -1.09
C GLY A 178 -4.46 7.86 -0.50
N ILE A 179 -3.45 7.79 -1.37
CA ILE A 179 -2.05 7.51 -1.00
C ILE A 179 -1.12 8.50 -1.70
N VAL A 180 -0.33 9.24 -0.93
CA VAL A 180 0.69 10.19 -1.40
C VAL A 180 2.07 9.71 -0.97
N VAL A 181 2.94 9.49 -1.95
CA VAL A 181 4.30 9.00 -1.72
C VAL A 181 5.31 9.62 -2.67
N THR A 182 6.59 9.57 -2.33
CA THR A 182 7.71 9.93 -3.21
C THR A 182 8.89 9.02 -2.90
N LYS A 183 9.66 8.59 -3.91
CA LYS A 183 10.80 7.65 -3.76
C LYS A 183 10.46 6.39 -2.95
N ALA A 184 9.28 5.84 -3.22
CA ALA A 184 8.68 4.74 -2.47
C ALA A 184 8.38 3.51 -3.33
N HIS A 185 8.22 2.37 -2.67
CA HIS A 185 7.67 1.16 -3.26
C HIS A 185 6.24 0.95 -2.74
N ILE A 186 5.27 0.89 -3.66
CA ILE A 186 3.86 0.62 -3.36
C ILE A 186 3.46 -0.70 -4.02
N THR A 187 2.95 -1.63 -3.24
CA THR A 187 2.53 -2.95 -3.73
C THR A 187 1.22 -3.39 -3.09
N ASP A 188 0.36 -4.05 -3.86
CA ASP A 188 -0.85 -4.70 -3.33
C ASP A 188 -1.77 -3.74 -2.53
N CYS A 189 -1.81 -2.47 -2.92
CA CYS A 189 -2.61 -1.44 -2.25
C CYS A 189 -3.90 -1.15 -3.02
N THR A 190 -4.94 -0.75 -2.29
CA THR A 190 -6.22 -0.31 -2.86
C THR A 190 -6.48 1.15 -2.49
N ALA A 191 -6.69 2.02 -3.47
CA ALA A 191 -7.14 3.40 -3.25
C ALA A 191 -8.49 3.61 -3.94
N SER A 192 -9.56 3.77 -3.16
CA SER A 192 -10.92 3.79 -3.70
C SER A 192 -11.80 4.90 -3.17
N GLY A 193 -12.53 5.56 -4.08
CA GLY A 193 -13.53 6.57 -3.73
C GLY A 193 -12.96 7.83 -3.09
N ASN A 194 -11.71 8.20 -3.39
CA ASN A 194 -11.09 9.40 -2.82
C ASN A 194 -11.44 10.67 -3.61
N GLY A 195 -11.47 11.81 -2.92
CA GLY A 195 -11.91 13.10 -3.45
C GLY A 195 -10.94 13.75 -4.44
N VAL A 196 -9.68 13.31 -4.45
CA VAL A 196 -8.66 13.71 -5.43
C VAL A 196 -8.17 12.47 -6.18
N ASP A 197 -6.87 12.18 -6.17
CA ASP A 197 -6.30 11.03 -6.86
C ASP A 197 -6.40 9.78 -5.98
N GLY A 198 -6.39 8.60 -6.60
CA GLY A 198 -6.26 7.35 -5.86
C GLY A 198 -4.87 7.26 -5.25
N ILE A 199 -3.85 7.22 -6.10
CA ILE A 199 -2.45 7.13 -5.70
C ILE A 199 -1.63 8.17 -6.45
N ALA A 200 -1.05 9.12 -5.72
CA ALA A 200 -0.13 10.12 -6.25
C ALA A 200 1.31 9.74 -5.89
N ILE A 201 2.13 9.52 -6.92
CA ILE A 201 3.55 9.19 -6.77
C ILE A 201 4.44 10.35 -7.25
N GLY A 202 5.32 10.82 -6.37
CA GLY A 202 6.43 11.69 -6.73
C GLY A 202 7.60 10.92 -7.34
N ASP A 203 8.71 11.60 -7.55
CA ASP A 203 9.85 11.09 -8.31
C ASP A 203 10.40 9.76 -7.81
N ALA A 204 10.86 8.92 -8.74
CA ALA A 204 11.58 7.67 -8.52
C ALA A 204 10.84 6.66 -7.62
N SER A 205 9.52 6.57 -7.79
CA SER A 205 8.66 5.61 -7.12
C SER A 205 8.39 4.38 -8.00
N THR A 206 8.00 3.28 -7.37
CA THR A 206 7.59 2.04 -8.04
C THR A 206 6.25 1.61 -7.50
N ILE A 207 5.25 1.50 -8.37
CA ILE A 207 3.89 1.05 -8.04
C ILE A 207 3.54 -0.21 -8.83
N ILE A 208 3.23 -1.29 -8.11
CA ILE A 208 3.01 -2.61 -8.70
C ILE A 208 1.76 -3.26 -8.13
N GLY A 209 0.91 -3.83 -8.98
CA GLY A 209 -0.19 -4.68 -8.53
C GLY A 209 -1.23 -3.97 -7.65
N CYS A 210 -1.33 -2.64 -7.76
CA CYS A 210 -2.28 -1.85 -6.99
C CYS A 210 -3.60 -1.70 -7.74
N THR A 211 -4.67 -1.49 -6.99
CA THR A 211 -5.99 -1.11 -7.51
C THR A 211 -6.27 0.34 -7.13
N ALA A 212 -6.59 1.17 -8.11
CA ALA A 212 -7.11 2.51 -7.88
C ALA A 212 -8.46 2.64 -8.59
N SER A 213 -9.53 2.85 -7.82
CA SER A 213 -10.89 2.86 -8.37
C SER A 213 -11.75 4.02 -7.88
N ASP A 214 -12.64 4.52 -8.75
CA ASP A 214 -13.72 5.44 -8.37
C ASP A 214 -13.23 6.73 -7.71
N ASN A 215 -11.96 7.09 -7.92
CA ASN A 215 -11.39 8.35 -7.44
C ASN A 215 -11.78 9.49 -8.38
N THR A 216 -11.99 10.69 -7.83
CA THR A 216 -12.50 11.84 -8.59
C THR A 216 -11.49 12.35 -9.61
N GLY A 217 -10.20 12.29 -9.28
CA GLY A 217 -9.08 12.69 -10.13
C GLY A 217 -8.50 11.55 -10.96
N ALA A 218 -7.18 11.44 -10.98
CA ALA A 218 -6.49 10.30 -11.59
C ALA A 218 -6.55 9.07 -10.68
N GLN A 219 -6.68 7.87 -11.24
CA GLN A 219 -6.55 6.65 -10.45
C GLN A 219 -5.11 6.53 -9.94
N ILE A 220 -4.14 6.72 -10.85
CA ILE A 220 -2.73 6.89 -10.51
C ILE A 220 -2.19 8.15 -11.20
N SER A 221 -1.50 9.01 -10.46
CA SER A 221 -0.77 10.15 -11.03
C SER A 221 0.70 10.16 -10.59
N GLY A 222 1.57 10.74 -11.41
CA GLY A 222 2.94 10.96 -10.96
C GLY A 222 3.87 11.75 -11.86
N THR A 223 5.08 11.98 -11.33
CA THR A 223 6.10 12.85 -11.92
C THR A 223 7.16 12.07 -12.68
N ASN A 224 8.43 12.01 -12.24
CA ASN A 224 9.56 11.52 -13.02
C ASN A 224 10.11 10.18 -12.52
N TYR A 225 10.80 9.44 -13.40
CA TYR A 225 11.56 8.24 -13.04
C TYR A 225 10.76 7.10 -12.39
N ASN A 226 9.45 7.04 -12.64
CA ASN A 226 8.57 6.06 -12.00
C ASN A 226 8.45 4.77 -12.79
N LEU A 227 8.24 3.66 -12.09
CA LEU A 227 7.74 2.41 -12.65
C LEU A 227 6.28 2.22 -12.24
N VAL A 228 5.37 2.21 -13.22
CA VAL A 228 3.93 1.97 -13.04
C VAL A 228 3.59 0.66 -13.72
N LEU A 229 3.52 -0.43 -12.96
CA LEU A 229 3.48 -1.80 -13.48
C LEU A 229 2.26 -2.60 -12.99
N ASN A 230 1.52 -3.21 -13.92
CA ASN A 230 0.46 -4.20 -13.59
C ASN A 230 -0.60 -3.68 -12.60
N ASN A 231 -1.00 -2.42 -12.71
CA ASN A 231 -2.04 -1.83 -11.86
C ASN A 231 -3.41 -1.91 -12.53
N ASN A 232 -4.46 -1.99 -11.72
CA ASN A 232 -5.86 -1.92 -12.14
C ASN A 232 -6.42 -0.51 -11.83
N CYS A 233 -6.73 0.26 -12.86
CA CYS A 233 -7.21 1.63 -12.78
C CYS A 233 -8.65 1.68 -13.34
N HIS A 234 -9.64 1.81 -12.47
CA HIS A 234 -11.06 1.79 -12.85
C HIS A 234 -11.77 3.09 -12.46
N GLY A 235 -12.28 3.85 -13.43
CA GLY A 235 -13.09 5.02 -13.16
C GLY A 235 -14.56 4.69 -12.91
N ASN A 236 -15.29 5.65 -12.35
CA ASN A 236 -16.75 5.57 -12.14
C ASN A 236 -17.55 6.17 -13.32
N GLY A 237 -17.00 6.15 -14.54
CA GLY A 237 -17.62 6.67 -15.76
C GLY A 237 -16.99 7.97 -16.28
N PHE A 238 -17.53 8.49 -17.40
CA PHE A 238 -16.96 9.65 -18.13
C PHE A 238 -17.18 11.02 -17.46
N ALA A 239 -17.76 11.07 -16.26
CA ALA A 239 -17.86 12.31 -15.51
C ALA A 239 -16.49 12.68 -14.91
N ASN A 240 -16.24 13.98 -14.70
CA ASN A 240 -15.13 14.50 -13.89
C ASN A 240 -13.73 14.58 -14.53
N SER A 241 -13.56 14.42 -15.84
CA SER A 241 -12.22 14.48 -16.50
C SER A 241 -11.18 13.51 -15.90
N ALA A 242 -11.65 12.47 -15.19
CA ALA A 242 -10.81 11.49 -14.51
C ALA A 242 -9.87 10.79 -15.50
N THR A 243 -8.69 10.40 -15.03
CA THR A 243 -7.68 9.71 -15.84
C THR A 243 -7.32 8.37 -15.20
N GLY A 244 -7.13 7.32 -16.00
CA GLY A 244 -6.63 6.05 -15.48
C GLY A 244 -5.22 6.23 -14.91
N ILE A 245 -4.24 6.51 -15.79
CA ILE A 245 -2.88 6.85 -15.38
C ILE A 245 -2.49 8.20 -15.98
N TYR A 246 -2.08 9.14 -15.12
CA TYR A 246 -1.61 10.47 -15.50
C TYR A 246 -0.14 10.70 -15.12
N MET A 247 0.76 10.61 -16.10
CA MET A 247 2.17 10.94 -15.92
C MET A 247 2.50 12.29 -16.55
N HIS A 248 2.81 13.29 -15.71
CA HIS A 248 3.15 14.63 -16.19
C HIS A 248 4.66 14.93 -16.20
N GLY A 249 5.49 13.98 -15.75
CA GLY A 249 6.95 14.06 -15.84
C GLY A 249 7.57 13.21 -16.95
N THR A 250 8.87 12.97 -16.82
CA THR A 250 9.71 12.27 -17.82
C THR A 250 10.31 10.98 -17.27
N ARG A 251 10.81 10.11 -18.15
CA ARG A 251 11.58 8.90 -17.79
C ARG A 251 10.80 7.89 -16.96
N ASN A 252 9.48 7.86 -17.14
CA ASN A 252 8.62 6.86 -16.53
C ASN A 252 8.49 5.63 -17.44
N ARG A 253 8.27 4.47 -16.83
CA ARG A 253 7.87 3.23 -17.50
C ARG A 253 6.46 2.86 -17.05
N ILE A 254 5.53 2.88 -18.00
CA ILE A 254 4.11 2.56 -17.81
C ILE A 254 3.85 1.24 -18.52
N GLU A 255 3.69 0.16 -17.77
CA GLU A 255 3.67 -1.19 -18.30
C GLU A 255 2.57 -2.08 -17.71
N GLY A 256 1.89 -2.86 -18.56
CA GLY A 256 1.03 -3.95 -18.08
C GLY A 256 -0.22 -3.50 -17.34
N ASN A 257 -0.56 -2.20 -17.35
CA ASN A 257 -1.68 -1.67 -16.59
C ASN A 257 -3.01 -1.87 -17.33
N GLN A 258 -4.07 -2.09 -16.57
CA GLN A 258 -5.46 -2.13 -17.03
C GLN A 258 -6.12 -0.80 -16.68
N CYS A 259 -6.55 -0.03 -17.67
CA CYS A 259 -7.32 1.20 -17.47
C CYS A 259 -8.74 1.00 -18.01
N SER A 260 -9.75 1.41 -17.26
CA SER A 260 -11.15 1.32 -17.69
C SER A 260 -11.98 2.48 -17.17
N SER A 261 -13.01 2.88 -17.94
CA SER A 261 -14.14 3.68 -17.44
C SER A 261 -13.79 5.07 -16.88
N THR A 262 -12.74 5.70 -17.40
CA THR A 262 -12.36 7.10 -17.11
C THR A 262 -12.47 7.97 -18.38
N ASP A 263 -12.48 9.30 -18.27
CA ASP A 263 -12.46 10.19 -19.44
C ASP A 263 -11.22 9.91 -20.33
N ARG A 264 -10.05 9.83 -19.69
CA ARG A 264 -8.79 9.47 -20.35
C ARG A 264 -8.24 8.17 -19.79
N GLY A 265 -7.81 7.24 -20.65
CA GLY A 265 -7.16 6.00 -20.21
C GLY A 265 -5.76 6.27 -19.66
N ILE A 266 -4.78 6.39 -20.56
CA ILE A 266 -3.41 6.76 -20.21
C ILE A 266 -3.09 8.14 -20.81
N ARG A 267 -2.81 9.11 -19.92
CA ARG A 267 -2.35 10.45 -20.26
C ARG A 267 -0.89 10.63 -19.87
N VAL A 268 -0.07 11.05 -20.83
CA VAL A 268 1.34 11.36 -20.62
C VAL A 268 1.63 12.72 -21.23
N ASP A 269 1.91 13.72 -20.39
CA ASP A 269 2.17 15.10 -20.84
C ASP A 269 3.67 15.39 -21.04
N GLY A 270 4.54 14.65 -20.35
CA GLY A 270 5.99 14.76 -20.50
C GLY A 270 6.56 13.89 -21.63
N ALA A 271 7.81 14.15 -22.01
CA ALA A 271 8.58 13.36 -22.98
C ALA A 271 9.42 12.26 -22.30
N ASP A 272 10.10 11.44 -23.10
CA ASP A 272 11.06 10.41 -22.67
C ASP A 272 10.47 9.32 -21.76
N ASN A 273 9.17 9.03 -21.89
CA ASN A 273 8.52 7.92 -21.20
C ASN A 273 8.40 6.68 -22.10
N VAL A 274 8.26 5.50 -21.48
CA VAL A 274 8.02 4.22 -22.15
C VAL A 274 6.61 3.73 -21.81
N ILE A 275 5.78 3.48 -22.84
CA ILE A 275 4.39 3.03 -22.68
C ILE A 275 4.16 1.75 -23.49
N ILE A 276 4.00 0.63 -22.80
CA ILE A 276 3.98 -0.72 -23.43
C ILE A 276 3.07 -1.69 -22.67
N ARG A 277 2.49 -2.67 -23.36
CA ARG A 277 1.69 -3.76 -22.74
C ARG A 277 0.49 -3.30 -21.90
N ASN A 278 0.06 -2.06 -22.03
CA ASN A 278 -1.10 -1.56 -21.31
C ASN A 278 -2.38 -1.84 -22.11
N THR A 279 -3.50 -1.91 -21.41
CA THR A 279 -4.80 -2.05 -22.05
C THR A 279 -5.78 -1.03 -21.52
N CYS A 280 -6.51 -0.36 -22.40
CA CYS A 280 -7.46 0.70 -22.08
C CYS A 280 -8.84 0.37 -22.68
N THR A 281 -9.92 0.45 -21.92
CA THR A 281 -11.29 0.20 -22.40
C THR A 281 -12.27 1.22 -21.84
N ASP A 282 -13.37 1.49 -22.54
CA ASP A 282 -14.43 2.41 -22.08
C ASP A 282 -13.92 3.80 -21.66
N HIS A 283 -13.17 4.46 -22.54
CA HIS A 283 -12.68 5.84 -22.35
C HIS A 283 -13.21 6.79 -23.43
N THR A 284 -13.39 8.08 -23.10
CA THR A 284 -13.59 9.10 -24.14
C THR A 284 -12.36 9.17 -25.04
N ALA A 285 -11.17 9.15 -24.41
CA ALA A 285 -9.87 9.09 -25.08
C ALA A 285 -8.94 8.09 -24.37
N ALA A 286 -8.82 6.88 -24.91
CA ALA A 286 -7.98 5.83 -24.31
C ALA A 286 -6.49 6.21 -24.18
N TRP A 287 -5.98 7.04 -25.10
CA TRP A 287 -4.57 7.43 -25.16
C TRP A 287 -4.44 8.93 -25.43
N GLN A 288 -3.71 9.64 -24.56
CA GLN A 288 -3.30 11.02 -24.77
C GLN A 288 -1.81 11.13 -24.43
N ILE A 289 -0.95 10.99 -25.42
CA ILE A 289 0.51 10.87 -25.21
C ILE A 289 1.21 12.01 -25.95
N ALA A 290 2.02 12.78 -25.23
CA ALA A 290 2.83 13.85 -25.81
C ALA A 290 3.89 13.31 -26.79
N ALA A 291 4.44 14.21 -27.61
CA ALA A 291 5.53 13.86 -28.52
C ALA A 291 6.79 13.38 -27.76
N ASN A 292 7.68 12.68 -28.46
CA ASN A 292 8.97 12.20 -27.94
C ASN A 292 8.84 11.17 -26.81
N ASN A 293 7.81 10.32 -26.86
CA ASN A 293 7.69 9.14 -26.01
C ASN A 293 7.96 7.86 -26.82
N VAL A 294 8.44 6.83 -26.15
CA VAL A 294 8.65 5.49 -26.74
C VAL A 294 7.39 4.66 -26.47
N ILE A 295 6.69 4.28 -27.53
CA ILE A 295 5.43 3.55 -27.44
C ILE A 295 5.51 2.22 -28.18
N GLY A 296 4.98 1.16 -27.57
CA GLY A 296 4.62 -0.04 -28.31
C GLY A 296 3.39 0.22 -29.20
N PRO A 297 3.16 -0.58 -30.26
CA PRO A 297 2.00 -0.39 -31.15
C PRO A 297 0.69 -0.30 -30.37
N ILE A 298 -0.15 0.68 -30.68
CA ILE A 298 -1.51 0.77 -30.13
C ILE A 298 -2.46 0.04 -31.09
N VAL A 299 -2.97 -1.11 -30.68
CA VAL A 299 -3.90 -1.92 -31.48
C VAL A 299 -5.32 -1.70 -30.99
N ASN A 300 -6.21 -1.23 -31.88
CA ASN A 300 -7.63 -1.07 -31.60
C ASN A 300 -8.39 -2.39 -31.84
N ARG A 301 -9.08 -2.88 -30.80
CA ARG A 301 -9.85 -4.13 -30.73
C ARG A 301 -11.30 -3.93 -30.25
N ILE A 302 -11.82 -2.69 -30.26
CA ILE A 302 -13.19 -2.36 -29.77
C ILE A 302 -14.28 -3.17 -30.49
N THR A 303 -14.12 -3.39 -31.81
CA THR A 303 -15.09 -4.21 -32.55
C THR A 303 -14.83 -5.69 -32.31
N ALA A 304 -15.92 -6.46 -32.26
CA ALA A 304 -15.88 -7.91 -32.08
C ALA A 304 -14.78 -8.57 -32.92
N ALA A 305 -13.84 -9.19 -32.20
CA ALA A 305 -12.59 -9.69 -32.73
C ALA A 305 -12.72 -11.01 -33.51
N HIS A 306 -13.72 -11.81 -33.13
CA HIS A 306 -14.03 -13.13 -33.65
C HIS A 306 -15.49 -13.48 -33.31
N THR A 307 -16.07 -14.46 -34.00
CA THR A 307 -17.34 -15.08 -33.60
C THR A 307 -17.13 -15.93 -32.32
N PRO A 308 -18.18 -16.22 -31.53
CA PRO A 308 -18.04 -17.09 -30.35
C PRO A 308 -17.29 -18.38 -30.66
N ILE A 309 -16.30 -18.72 -29.83
CA ILE A 309 -15.54 -19.97 -29.93
C ILE A 309 -16.22 -20.99 -29.02
N ASN A 310 -16.67 -22.12 -29.57
CA ASN A 310 -17.30 -23.21 -28.83
C ASN A 310 -16.64 -24.55 -29.22
N GLY A 311 -16.22 -25.35 -28.24
CA GLY A 311 -15.51 -26.61 -28.44
C GLY A 311 -13.98 -26.51 -28.35
N ASN A 312 -13.29 -27.58 -28.77
CA ASN A 312 -11.83 -27.77 -28.56
C ASN A 312 -10.96 -27.42 -29.80
N GLY A 313 -11.49 -26.64 -30.73
CA GLY A 313 -10.78 -26.28 -31.97
C GLY A 313 -9.70 -25.22 -31.75
N ASN A 314 -8.75 -25.13 -32.70
CA ASN A 314 -7.76 -24.06 -32.71
C ASN A 314 -8.43 -22.70 -32.97
N ALA A 315 -7.96 -21.66 -32.28
CA ALA A 315 -8.35 -20.27 -32.53
C ALA A 315 -7.16 -19.47 -33.07
N ASN A 316 -7.39 -18.66 -34.09
CA ASN A 316 -6.37 -17.73 -34.58
C ASN A 316 -6.23 -16.56 -33.60
N SER A 317 -5.01 -16.04 -33.48
CA SER A 317 -4.76 -14.85 -32.67
C SER A 317 -5.56 -13.66 -33.20
N THR A 318 -6.26 -12.99 -32.29
CA THR A 318 -6.93 -11.72 -32.55
C THR A 318 -6.13 -10.56 -31.97
N MET A 319 -4.81 -10.66 -31.87
CA MET A 319 -4.00 -9.55 -31.37
C MET A 319 -3.64 -8.54 -32.47
N SER A 320 -3.77 -8.89 -33.76
CA SER A 320 -3.41 -8.03 -34.92
C SER A 320 -2.00 -7.40 -34.85
N THR A 321 -1.11 -7.98 -34.05
CA THR A 321 0.28 -7.57 -33.90
C THR A 321 1.10 -8.76 -33.41
N THR A 322 2.37 -8.78 -33.76
CA THR A 322 3.37 -9.72 -33.22
C THR A 322 4.34 -9.04 -32.28
N ASP A 323 4.22 -7.72 -32.08
CA ASP A 323 5.08 -6.97 -31.17
C ASP A 323 4.72 -7.31 -29.71
N PRO A 324 5.65 -7.86 -28.91
CA PRO A 324 5.39 -8.24 -27.52
C PRO A 324 5.21 -7.04 -26.59
N TYR A 325 5.39 -5.81 -27.07
CA TYR A 325 5.23 -4.57 -26.33
C TYR A 325 3.95 -3.80 -26.68
N ALA A 326 3.08 -4.37 -27.52
CA ALA A 326 1.86 -3.72 -27.95
C ALA A 326 0.93 -3.34 -26.79
N ASN A 327 0.30 -2.16 -26.95
CA ASN A 327 -0.77 -1.66 -26.13
C ASN A 327 -2.11 -1.93 -26.84
N PHE A 328 -3.21 -2.09 -26.10
CA PHE A 328 -4.51 -2.43 -26.66
C PHE A 328 -5.62 -1.49 -26.21
N THR A 329 -6.44 -1.04 -27.15
CA THR A 329 -7.80 -0.58 -26.83
C THR A 329 -8.75 -1.70 -27.14
N TYR A 330 -9.70 -2.04 -26.26
CA TYR A 330 -10.66 -3.12 -26.49
C TYR A 330 -12.04 -2.79 -25.93
#